data_AF-A0A837IGZ3-F1
#
_entry.id   AF-A0A837IGZ3-F1
#
_cell.length_a   1.000
_cell.length_b   1.000
_cell.length_c   1.000
_cell.angle_alpha   90.00
_cell.angle_beta   90.00
_cell.angle_gamma   90.00
#
_symmetry.space_group_name_H-M   'P 1'
#
loop_
_entity.id
_entity.type
_entity.pdbx_description
1 polymer ?
#
loop_
_entity_poly.entity_id
_entity_poly.type
_entity_poly.pdbx_seq_one_letter_code
_entity_poly.pdbx_strand_id
1 'polypeptide(L)'
;MIKAIESFNNDVGRYPLSDTSNVIRCYIMANGVVTDPSAPCNGKIFVLTDGVNTTYMNIPSDPVTSQNYPYVSAGGTEFAFYAALENTNDKDILRDAQNNIITYPEVSCGSVPCNYKVTEDGLTKSI
;
A
#
# COMPACT_ATOMS: atom_id res chain seq x y z
N MET A 1 -2.63 5.34 -6.19
CA MET A 1 -2.65 4.09 -5.41
C MET A 1 -3.91 3.96 -4.54
N ILE A 2 -4.12 4.87 -3.59
CA ILE A 2 -5.18 4.77 -2.56
C ILE A 2 -6.59 4.51 -3.13
N LYS A 3 -7.01 5.27 -4.15
CA LYS A 3 -8.32 5.07 -4.78
C LYS A 3 -8.51 3.67 -5.37
N ALA A 4 -7.47 3.04 -5.90
CA ALA A 4 -7.56 1.67 -6.38
C ALA A 4 -7.70 0.66 -5.24
N ILE A 5 -7.05 0.90 -4.11
CA ILE A 5 -7.16 0.07 -2.90
C ILE A 5 -8.57 0.20 -2.29
N GLU A 6 -9.13 1.42 -2.26
CA GLU A 6 -10.53 1.67 -1.85
C GLU A 6 -11.53 0.98 -2.78
N SER A 7 -11.35 1.08 -4.11
CA SER A 7 -12.20 0.38 -5.08
C SER A 7 -12.10 -1.14 -4.94
N PHE A 8 -10.89 -1.67 -4.72
CA PHE A 8 -10.69 -3.08 -4.43
C PHE A 8 -11.50 -3.52 -3.19
N ASN A 9 -11.41 -2.75 -2.10
CA ASN A 9 -12.15 -3.04 -0.87
C ASN A 9 -13.67 -2.98 -1.09
N ASN A 10 -14.15 -2.06 -1.94
CA ASN A 10 -15.58 -1.97 -2.24
C ASN A 10 -16.12 -3.24 -2.93
N ASP A 11 -15.33 -3.84 -3.82
CA ASP A 11 -15.74 -5.04 -4.57
C ASP A 11 -15.52 -6.34 -3.76
N VAL A 12 -14.44 -6.39 -2.97
CA VAL A 12 -14.02 -7.62 -2.28
C VAL A 12 -14.46 -7.67 -0.81
N GLY A 13 -14.81 -6.53 -0.22
CA GLY A 13 -15.23 -6.41 1.17
C GLY A 13 -14.07 -6.39 2.18
N ARG A 14 -12.82 -6.33 1.71
CA ARG A 14 -11.61 -6.10 2.52
C ARG A 14 -10.48 -5.54 1.67
N TYR A 15 -9.51 -4.90 2.32
CA TYR A 15 -8.29 -4.46 1.66
C TYR A 15 -7.41 -5.65 1.20
N PRO A 16 -6.60 -5.46 0.13
CA PRO A 16 -5.49 -6.35 -0.21
C PRO A 16 -4.66 -6.74 1.01
N LEU A 17 -4.24 -8.02 1.14
CA LEU A 17 -3.24 -8.35 2.16
C LEU A 17 -1.84 -7.94 1.68
N SER A 18 -0.92 -7.71 2.61
CA SER A 18 0.51 -7.66 2.30
C SER A 18 1.19 -8.98 2.66
N ASP A 19 2.28 -9.31 1.97
CA ASP A 19 3.21 -10.35 2.44
C ASP A 19 4.18 -9.82 3.50
N THR A 20 5.10 -10.68 3.95
CA THR A 20 6.14 -10.33 4.93
C THR A 20 7.17 -9.31 4.40
N SER A 21 7.17 -9.05 3.10
CA SER A 21 8.03 -8.08 2.42
C SER A 21 7.29 -6.77 2.14
N ASN A 22 6.10 -6.58 2.71
CA ASN A 22 5.23 -5.42 2.49
C ASN A 22 4.82 -5.26 1.01
N VAL A 23 4.69 -6.37 0.29
CA VAL A 23 4.21 -6.41 -1.09
C VAL A 23 2.73 -6.80 -1.09
N ILE A 24 1.94 -6.04 -1.84
CA ILE A 24 0.51 -6.29 -2.00
C ILE A 24 0.21 -7.64 -2.67
N ARG A 25 -0.75 -8.36 -2.09
CA ARG A 25 -1.33 -9.62 -2.58
C ARG A 25 -2.69 -9.36 -3.21
N CYS A 26 -3.01 -10.16 -4.21
CA CYS A 26 -4.26 -10.02 -4.96
C CYS A 26 -5.31 -10.93 -4.36
N TYR A 27 -6.45 -11.15 -5.00
CA TYR A 27 -7.37 -12.18 -4.55
C TYR A 27 -8.04 -12.91 -5.69
N ILE A 28 -8.52 -14.11 -5.38
CA ILE A 28 -9.44 -14.86 -6.22
C ILE A 28 -10.75 -14.94 -5.46
N MET A 29 -11.84 -14.50 -6.09
CA MET A 29 -13.20 -14.66 -5.62
C MET A 29 -13.89 -15.68 -6.53
N ALA A 30 -14.40 -16.76 -5.96
CA ALA A 30 -15.16 -17.76 -6.70
C ALA A 30 -16.43 -18.10 -5.95
N ASN A 31 -17.59 -18.02 -6.61
CA ASN A 31 -18.90 -18.25 -6.00
C ASN A 31 -19.11 -17.44 -4.70
N GLY A 32 -18.66 -16.17 -4.68
CA GLY A 32 -18.76 -15.28 -3.51
C GLY A 32 -17.79 -15.58 -2.36
N VAL A 33 -16.88 -16.55 -2.51
CA VAL A 33 -15.85 -16.87 -1.51
C VAL A 33 -14.53 -16.21 -1.91
N VAL A 34 -13.98 -15.38 -1.03
CA VAL A 34 -12.66 -14.76 -1.23
C VAL A 34 -11.57 -15.70 -0.73
N THR A 35 -10.60 -15.99 -1.58
CA THR A 35 -9.43 -16.80 -1.25
C THR A 35 -8.14 -15.99 -1.35
N ASP A 36 -7.31 -16.11 -0.31
CA ASP A 36 -6.04 -15.42 -0.22
C ASP A 36 -5.03 -16.12 -1.15
N PRO A 37 -4.40 -15.42 -2.10
CA PRO A 37 -3.42 -16.03 -2.95
C PRO A 37 -2.11 -16.22 -2.18
N SER A 38 -1.41 -17.27 -2.56
CA SER A 38 -0.06 -17.56 -2.06
C SER A 38 1.01 -16.64 -2.64
N ALA A 39 0.72 -15.90 -3.72
CA ALA A 39 1.67 -15.12 -4.49
C ALA A 39 1.36 -13.61 -4.52
N PRO A 40 2.40 -12.75 -4.63
CA PRO A 40 2.23 -11.31 -4.79
C PRO A 40 1.57 -10.97 -6.13
N CYS A 41 0.95 -9.79 -6.21
CA CYS A 41 0.24 -9.33 -7.41
C CYS A 41 1.10 -9.01 -8.65
N ASN A 42 2.41 -9.26 -8.61
CA ASN A 42 3.34 -8.92 -9.69
C ASN A 42 3.18 -7.45 -10.18
N GLY A 43 3.12 -6.49 -9.24
CA GLY A 43 3.06 -5.07 -9.56
C GLY A 43 1.69 -4.58 -10.06
N LYS A 44 0.60 -5.29 -9.78
CA LYS A 44 -0.77 -4.85 -10.09
C LYS A 44 -1.65 -4.90 -8.84
N ILE A 45 -2.84 -4.33 -8.92
CA ILE A 45 -3.91 -4.57 -7.96
C ILE A 45 -5.07 -5.12 -8.78
N PHE A 46 -5.42 -6.39 -8.56
CA PHE A 46 -6.49 -7.06 -9.29
C PHE A 46 -7.21 -8.09 -8.44
N VAL A 47 -8.44 -8.40 -8.84
CA VAL A 47 -9.21 -9.55 -8.35
C VAL A 47 -9.60 -10.44 -9.52
N LEU A 48 -9.54 -11.75 -9.33
CA LEU A 48 -10.09 -12.72 -10.27
C LEU A 48 -11.46 -13.18 -9.73
N THR A 49 -12.56 -12.69 -10.31
CA THR A 49 -13.93 -13.04 -9.90
C THR A 49 -14.53 -14.01 -10.90
N ASP A 50 -14.79 -15.25 -10.47
CA ASP A 50 -15.35 -16.33 -11.31
C ASP A 50 -14.59 -16.51 -12.64
N GLY A 51 -13.26 -16.37 -12.59
CA GLY A 51 -12.37 -16.47 -13.76
C GLY A 51 -12.24 -15.19 -14.58
N VAL A 52 -12.94 -14.10 -14.22
CA VAL A 52 -12.83 -12.79 -14.87
C VAL A 52 -11.86 -11.91 -14.10
N ASN A 53 -10.83 -11.39 -14.78
CA ASN A 53 -9.83 -10.53 -14.16
C ASN A 53 -10.26 -9.06 -14.20
N THR A 54 -10.41 -8.44 -13.03
CA THR A 54 -10.64 -7.00 -12.87
C THR A 54 -9.37 -6.35 -12.32
N THR A 55 -8.72 -5.53 -13.14
CA THR A 55 -7.52 -4.78 -12.74
C THR A 55 -7.91 -3.36 -12.32
N TYR A 56 -7.57 -2.98 -11.09
CA TYR A 56 -7.81 -1.65 -10.55
C TYR A 56 -6.65 -0.69 -10.85
N MET A 57 -5.41 -1.20 -10.84
CA MET A 57 -4.22 -0.38 -11.04
C MET A 57 -3.01 -1.23 -11.44
N ASN A 58 -2.16 -0.69 -12.32
CA ASN A 58 -0.76 -1.11 -12.41
C ASN A 58 0.03 -0.25 -11.42
N ILE A 59 0.76 -0.89 -10.50
CA ILE A 59 1.53 -0.19 -9.48
C ILE A 59 2.75 0.43 -10.17
N PRO A 60 2.92 1.76 -10.10
CA PRO A 60 4.11 2.39 -10.68
C PRO A 60 5.35 1.94 -9.90
N SER A 61 6.46 1.80 -10.61
CA SER A 61 7.76 1.70 -9.97
C SER A 61 8.20 3.08 -9.47
N ASP A 62 8.96 3.10 -8.38
CA ASP A 62 9.58 4.33 -7.93
C ASP A 62 10.62 4.81 -8.96
N PRO A 63 10.69 6.11 -9.29
CA PRO A 63 11.72 6.65 -10.18
C PRO A 63 13.16 6.35 -9.72
N VAL A 64 13.37 6.23 -8.41
CA VAL A 64 14.62 5.79 -7.81
C VAL A 64 14.59 4.27 -7.70
N THR A 65 15.37 3.59 -8.53
CA THR A 65 15.37 2.11 -8.65
C THR A 65 15.74 1.34 -7.39
N SER A 66 16.38 2.01 -6.42
CA SER A 66 16.71 1.43 -5.11
C SER A 66 15.60 1.59 -4.06
N GLN A 67 14.48 2.22 -4.44
CA GLN A 67 13.33 2.47 -3.60
C GLN A 67 12.12 1.66 -4.08
N ASN A 68 11.15 1.51 -3.18
CA ASN A 68 9.88 0.85 -3.46
C ASN A 68 8.74 1.57 -2.72
N TYR A 69 7.51 1.09 -2.96
CA TYR A 69 6.32 1.58 -2.28
C TYR A 69 5.73 0.48 -1.39
N PRO A 70 6.15 0.41 -0.11
CA PRO A 70 5.65 -0.61 0.80
C PRO A 70 4.16 -0.45 1.06
N TYR A 71 3.49 -1.59 1.11
CA TYR A 71 2.08 -1.70 1.45
C TYR A 71 1.93 -2.69 2.60
N VAL A 72 1.27 -2.26 3.68
CA VAL A 72 1.06 -3.07 4.89
C VAL A 72 -0.43 -3.21 5.14
N SER A 73 -0.90 -4.45 5.19
CA SER A 73 -2.28 -4.81 5.53
C SER A 73 -2.30 -6.27 5.98
N ALA A 74 -2.28 -6.49 7.29
CA ALA A 74 -2.16 -7.83 7.86
C ALA A 74 -3.51 -8.58 7.90
N GLY A 75 -4.59 -7.87 8.21
CA GLY A 75 -5.95 -8.44 8.37
C GLY A 75 -6.95 -8.03 7.29
N GLY A 76 -6.57 -7.12 6.38
CA GLY A 76 -7.48 -6.57 5.35
C GLY A 76 -8.52 -5.59 5.89
N THR A 77 -8.50 -5.25 7.18
CA THR A 77 -9.42 -4.28 7.80
C THR A 77 -8.92 -2.84 7.74
N GLU A 78 -7.59 -2.68 7.72
CA GLU A 78 -6.86 -1.42 7.68
C GLU A 78 -5.71 -1.57 6.68
N PHE A 79 -5.16 -0.46 6.19
CA PHE A 79 -3.93 -0.50 5.41
C PHE A 79 -3.05 0.71 5.67
N ALA A 80 -1.76 0.55 5.40
CA ALA A 80 -0.83 1.65 5.31
C ALA A 80 0.02 1.53 4.05
N PHE A 81 0.09 2.63 3.30
CA PHE A 81 0.96 2.79 2.14
C PHE A 81 2.09 3.76 2.49
N TYR A 82 3.31 3.38 2.14
CA TYR A 82 4.51 4.12 2.48
C TYR A 82 5.28 4.55 1.23
N ALA A 83 6.02 5.64 1.36
CA ALA A 83 6.97 6.10 0.37
C ALA A 83 8.14 6.84 1.03
N ALA A 84 9.24 7.00 0.29
CA ALA A 84 10.34 7.87 0.65
C ALA A 84 10.38 9.06 -0.31
N LEU A 85 9.70 10.14 0.06
CA LEU A 85 9.65 11.38 -0.71
C LEU A 85 11.02 12.09 -0.65
N GLU A 86 11.59 12.40 -1.81
CA GLU A 86 12.91 13.01 -1.93
C GLU A 86 12.89 14.51 -1.58
N ASN A 87 11.77 15.17 -1.84
CA ASN A 87 11.57 16.57 -1.48
C ASN A 87 11.24 16.71 0.01
N THR A 88 12.25 16.91 0.85
CA THR A 88 12.09 17.11 2.30
C THR A 88 11.28 18.35 2.72
N ASN A 89 10.99 19.26 1.77
CA ASN A 89 10.11 20.42 1.97
C ASN A 89 8.67 20.17 1.53
N ASP A 90 8.34 18.94 1.13
CA ASP A 90 6.97 18.59 0.77
C ASP A 90 6.04 18.77 1.98
N LYS A 91 4.89 19.41 1.77
CA LYS A 91 3.88 19.71 2.78
C LYS A 91 3.20 18.45 3.36
N ASP A 92 3.37 17.33 2.67
CA ASP A 92 2.80 16.04 3.04
C ASP A 92 3.82 15.18 3.83
N ILE A 93 5.06 15.65 3.98
CA ILE A 93 6.01 15.10 4.97
C ILE A 93 5.66 15.65 6.35
N LEU A 94 5.40 14.73 7.28
CA LEU A 94 5.07 15.07 8.66
C LEU A 94 6.34 15.38 9.46
N ARG A 95 6.18 16.29 10.43
CA ARG A 95 7.26 16.70 11.33
C ARG A 95 6.81 16.62 12.78
N ASP A 96 7.73 16.27 13.66
CA ASP A 96 7.50 16.23 15.10
C ASP A 96 7.46 17.65 15.71
N ALA A 97 7.20 17.73 17.02
CA ALA A 97 7.15 18.99 17.76
C ALA A 97 8.50 19.74 17.79
N GLN A 98 9.62 19.07 17.46
CA GLN A 98 10.95 19.64 17.34
C GLN A 98 11.32 19.98 15.88
N ASN A 99 10.36 19.87 14.96
CA ASN A 99 10.50 20.14 13.53
C ASN A 99 11.37 19.10 12.76
N ASN A 100 11.64 17.92 13.34
CA ASN A 100 12.31 16.83 12.63
C ASN A 100 11.33 16.07 11.75
N ILE A 101 11.80 15.50 10.64
CA ILE A 101 10.99 14.66 9.76
C ILE A 101 10.64 13.36 10.48
N ILE A 102 9.36 13.03 10.53
CA ILE A 102 8.88 11.73 11.02
C ILE A 102 9.24 10.67 9.98
N THR A 103 9.84 9.58 10.43
CA THR A 103 10.19 8.43 9.60
C THR A 103 9.60 7.14 10.18
N TYR A 104 9.45 6.12 9.33
CA TYR A 104 8.88 4.81 9.66
C TYR A 104 9.94 3.73 9.48
N PRO A 105 10.89 3.59 10.42
CA PRO A 105 12.03 2.68 10.29
C PRO A 105 11.65 1.19 10.30
N GLU A 106 10.46 0.86 10.79
CA GLU A 106 9.90 -0.49 10.80
C GLU A 106 9.47 -0.98 9.41
N VAL A 107 9.35 -0.06 8.43
CA VAL A 107 9.00 -0.36 7.05
C VAL A 107 10.13 0.08 6.12
N SER A 108 10.69 -0.85 5.35
CA SER A 108 11.77 -0.56 4.40
C SER A 108 11.19 0.00 3.09
N CYS A 109 11.50 1.26 2.79
CA CYS A 109 11.30 1.88 1.47
C CYS A 109 12.51 1.65 0.53
N GLY A 110 13.32 0.60 0.78
CA GLY A 110 14.55 0.31 0.05
C GLY A 110 15.79 0.85 0.76
N SER A 111 16.57 1.70 0.09
CA SER A 111 17.86 2.23 0.59
C SER A 111 17.72 3.33 1.65
N VAL A 112 16.52 3.87 1.84
CA VAL A 112 16.20 4.97 2.77
C VAL A 112 14.96 4.64 3.61
N PRO A 113 14.84 5.19 4.82
CA PRO A 113 13.61 5.02 5.61
C PRO A 113 12.44 5.73 4.94
N CYS A 114 11.24 5.15 5.06
CA CYS A 114 10.03 5.81 4.61
C CYS A 114 9.79 7.09 5.44
N ASN A 115 9.43 8.19 4.79
CA ASN A 115 9.09 9.48 5.44
C ASN A 115 7.65 9.94 5.11
N TYR A 116 6.91 9.11 4.38
CA TYR A 116 5.52 9.31 4.03
C TYR A 116 4.72 8.05 4.35
N LYS A 117 3.54 8.24 4.94
CA LYS A 117 2.57 7.20 5.27
C LYS A 117 1.17 7.74 5.03
N VAL A 118 0.35 6.98 4.32
CA VAL A 118 -1.08 7.25 4.14
C VAL A 118 -1.86 5.98 4.47
N THR A 119 -2.99 6.15 5.14
CA THR A 119 -3.85 5.05 5.61
C THR A 119 -5.22 5.13 4.94
N GLU A 120 -6.14 4.25 5.31
CA GLU A 120 -7.56 4.34 4.93
C GLU A 120 -8.22 5.65 5.34
N ASP A 121 -7.77 6.26 6.44
CA ASP A 121 -8.23 7.58 6.90
C ASP A 121 -7.52 8.75 6.20
N GLY A 122 -6.63 8.42 5.26
CA GLY A 122 -5.80 9.38 4.53
C GLY A 122 -4.49 9.70 5.25
N LEU A 123 -3.97 10.90 4.97
CA LEU A 123 -2.74 11.40 5.58
C LEU A 123 -3.09 11.97 6.96
N THR A 124 -2.99 11.15 7.99
CA THR A 124 -3.21 11.57 9.38
C THR A 124 -2.00 12.39 9.86
N LYS A 125 -2.18 13.71 9.92
CA LYS A 125 -1.23 14.64 10.53
C LYS A 125 -1.38 14.57 12.06
N SER A 126 -0.88 13.49 12.67
CA SER A 126 -0.84 13.41 14.13
C SER A 126 0.25 14.34 14.66
N ILE A 127 -0.14 15.23 15.57
CA ILE A 127 0.70 16.24 16.27
C ILE A 127 1.15 15.66 17.60
#